data_AF-A0A4R3A4G5-F1
#
_entry.id   AF-A0A4R3A4G5-F1
#
_cell.length_a   1.000
_cell.length_b   1.000
_cell.length_c   1.000
_cell.angle_alpha   90.00
_cell.angle_beta   90.00
_cell.angle_gamma   90.00
#
_symmetry.space_group_name_H-M   'P 1'
#
loop_
_entity.id
_entity.type
_entity.pdbx_description
1 polymer ?
#
loop_
_entity_poly.entity_id
_entity_poly.type
_entity_poly.pdbx_seq_one_letter_code
_entity_poly.pdbx_strand_id
1 'polypeptide(L)'
;MDGHFRSAKSLGEEFGITYSLFETWYRIYKYQGESGLLPRKGKRHFSASFKLSVLTAIREESLSLKEARVRFDLSSDAHIIEWQKRLDKFGPEGLEARPKGRPLMTKKANPQIKRKVRKTNKALTREEELLQENEYLRAENALLKKLSALAQAENKRKP
;
A
#
# COMPACT_ATOMS: atom_id res chain seq x y z
N MET A 1 48.23 -4.34 34.16
CA MET A 1 47.06 -4.47 33.26
C MET A 1 47.41 -5.56 32.28
N ASP A 2 47.07 -6.79 32.61
CA ASP A 2 47.46 -7.96 31.82
C ASP A 2 46.54 -8.05 30.60
N GLY A 3 46.97 -7.38 29.53
CA GLY A 3 46.33 -7.45 28.22
C GLY A 3 46.58 -8.83 27.63
N HIS A 4 45.87 -9.85 28.10
CA HIS A 4 45.80 -11.13 27.41
C HIS A 4 45.10 -10.88 26.06
N PHE A 5 45.89 -10.67 25.02
CA PHE A 5 45.41 -10.63 23.65
C PHE A 5 44.92 -12.03 23.27
N ARG A 6 43.62 -12.26 23.44
CA ARG A 6 42.99 -13.51 23.04
C ARG A 6 42.61 -13.44 21.57
N SER A 7 42.91 -14.50 20.83
CA SER A 7 42.52 -14.57 19.43
C SER A 7 41.00 -14.72 19.32
N ALA A 8 40.40 -14.12 18.29
CA ALA A 8 38.99 -14.28 17.97
C ALA A 8 38.59 -15.75 17.81
N LYS A 9 39.50 -16.60 17.35
CA LYS A 9 39.30 -18.05 17.25
C LYS A 9 39.18 -18.71 18.63
N SER A 10 40.09 -18.40 19.56
CA SER A 10 40.05 -18.93 20.93
C SER A 10 38.78 -18.50 21.68
N LEU A 11 38.34 -17.25 21.49
CA LEU A 11 37.09 -16.77 22.07
C LEU A 11 35.87 -17.48 21.44
N GLY A 12 35.90 -17.72 20.13
CA GLY A 12 34.85 -18.46 19.44
C GLY A 12 34.68 -19.89 19.99
N GLU A 13 35.79 -20.61 20.21
CA GLU A 13 35.78 -21.96 20.76
C GLU A 13 35.22 -22.01 22.20
N GLU A 14 35.57 -21.04 23.06
CA GLU A 14 35.09 -20.98 24.44
C GLU A 14 33.59 -20.66 24.53
N PHE A 15 33.14 -19.66 23.77
CA PHE A 15 31.75 -19.21 23.84
C PHE A 15 30.82 -19.98 22.88
N GLY A 16 31.34 -20.95 22.13
CA GLY A 16 30.58 -21.70 21.12
C GLY A 16 30.12 -20.83 19.94
N ILE A 17 30.86 -19.76 19.64
CA ILE A 17 30.56 -18.78 18.61
C ILE A 17 31.45 -19.01 17.40
N THR A 18 30.88 -19.02 16.19
CA THR A 18 31.69 -19.10 14.98
C THR A 18 32.53 -17.84 14.81
N TYR A 19 33.76 -17.99 14.30
CA TYR A 19 34.65 -16.86 14.00
C TYR A 19 33.96 -15.78 13.15
N SER A 20 33.14 -16.18 12.18
CA SER A 20 32.37 -15.27 11.32
C SER A 20 31.36 -14.40 12.09
N LEU A 21 30.71 -14.94 13.13
CA LEU A 21 29.78 -14.19 13.96
C LEU A 21 30.52 -13.21 14.88
N PHE A 22 31.63 -13.66 15.47
CA PHE A 22 32.51 -12.81 16.27
C PHE A 22 33.05 -11.62 15.45
N GLU A 23 33.59 -11.87 14.26
CA GLU A 23 34.08 -10.83 13.35
C GLU A 23 32.97 -9.83 12.99
N THR A 24 31.74 -10.31 12.80
CA THR A 24 30.58 -9.46 12.53
C THR A 24 30.24 -8.57 13.73
N TRP A 25 30.19 -9.12 14.95
CA TRP A 25 29.93 -8.35 16.16
C TRP A 25 31.04 -7.33 16.46
N TYR A 26 32.30 -7.71 16.28
CA TYR A 26 33.44 -6.81 16.42
C TYR A 26 33.32 -5.61 15.46
N ARG A 27 32.97 -5.85 14.19
CA ARG A 27 32.74 -4.77 13.22
C ARG A 27 31.58 -3.88 13.63
N ILE A 28 30.45 -4.45 14.03
CA ILE A 28 29.29 -3.67 14.51
C ILE A 28 29.71 -2.79 15.70
N TYR A 29 30.38 -3.37 16.69
CA TYR A 29 30.88 -2.65 17.86
C TYR A 29 31.86 -1.55 17.50
N LYS A 30 32.80 -1.80 16.58
CA LYS A 30 33.79 -0.80 16.14
C LYS A 30 33.14 0.43 15.52
N TYR A 31 32.04 0.27 14.78
CA TYR A 31 31.37 1.39 14.10
C TYR A 31 30.24 2.03 14.92
N GLN A 32 29.58 1.27 15.80
CA GLN A 32 28.34 1.69 16.47
C GLN A 32 28.43 1.63 18.01
N GLY A 33 29.55 1.18 18.54
CA GLY A 33 29.73 0.89 19.96
C GLY A 33 28.79 -0.21 20.44
N GLU A 34 28.56 -0.24 21.74
CA GLU A 34 27.67 -1.19 22.40
C GLU A 34 26.22 -1.12 21.87
N SER A 35 25.78 0.08 21.45
CA SER A 35 24.42 0.30 20.96
C SER A 35 24.07 -0.53 19.72
N GLY A 36 25.06 -0.85 18.87
CA GLY A 36 24.85 -1.66 17.67
C GLY A 36 24.63 -3.14 17.95
N LEU A 37 25.01 -3.62 19.14
CA LEU A 37 24.81 -5.01 19.56
C LEU A 37 23.43 -5.22 20.21
N LEU A 38 22.72 -4.13 20.52
CA LEU A 38 21.40 -4.22 21.12
C LEU A 38 20.34 -4.70 20.10
N PRO A 39 19.33 -5.47 20.54
CA PRO A 39 18.21 -5.84 19.69
C PRO A 39 17.51 -4.61 19.11
N ARG A 40 17.37 -4.57 17.79
CA ARG A 40 16.67 -3.48 17.10
C ARG A 40 15.17 -3.53 17.43
N LYS A 41 14.61 -2.40 17.85
CA LYS A 41 13.17 -2.27 18.13
C LYS A 41 12.42 -1.76 16.90
N GLY A 42 11.47 -2.55 16.41
CA GLY A 42 10.52 -2.14 15.36
C GLY A 42 11.11 -1.99 13.94
N LYS A 43 10.31 -1.44 13.03
CA LYS A 43 10.72 -1.18 11.64
C LYS A 43 11.36 0.21 11.55
N ARG A 44 12.57 0.28 11.00
CA ARG A 44 13.25 1.55 10.75
C ARG A 44 12.72 2.20 9.48
N HIS A 45 12.39 3.49 9.57
CA HIS A 45 12.04 4.32 8.44
C HIS A 45 13.26 5.17 8.07
N PHE A 46 13.57 5.23 6.78
CA PHE A 46 14.70 5.99 6.25
C PHE A 46 14.16 7.15 5.43
N SER A 47 14.58 8.39 5.75
CA SER A 47 14.27 9.57 4.95
C SER A 47 14.97 9.50 3.59
N ALA A 48 14.45 10.21 2.59
CA ALA A 48 15.12 10.28 1.29
C ALA A 48 16.52 10.89 1.38
N SER A 49 16.69 11.93 2.22
CA SER A 49 17.99 12.55 2.50
C SER A 49 19.02 11.55 3.05
N PHE A 50 18.61 10.68 3.98
CA PHE A 50 19.48 9.65 4.52
C PHE A 50 19.85 8.61 3.47
N LYS A 51 18.89 8.18 2.64
CA LYS A 51 19.17 7.22 1.55
C LYS A 51 20.17 7.82 0.56
N LEU A 52 19.99 9.08 0.18
CA LEU A 52 20.92 9.79 -0.69
C LEU A 52 22.31 9.86 -0.06
N SER A 53 22.43 10.25 1.20
CA SER A 53 23.75 10.34 1.85
C SER A 53 24.48 8.99 1.89
N VAL A 54 23.76 7.88 2.13
CA VAL A 54 24.34 6.53 2.06
C VAL A 54 24.85 6.21 0.65
N LEU A 55 24.05 6.47 -0.38
CA LEU A 55 24.44 6.17 -1.77
C LEU A 55 25.60 7.04 -2.24
N THR A 56 25.62 8.31 -1.86
CA THR A 56 26.73 9.24 -2.15
C THR A 56 28.00 8.76 -1.49
N ALA A 57 27.97 8.41 -0.19
CA ALA A 57 29.14 7.90 0.52
C ALA A 57 29.69 6.61 -0.09
N ILE A 58 28.82 5.70 -0.55
CA ILE A 58 29.25 4.49 -1.26
C ILE A 58 30.01 4.84 -2.53
N ARG A 59 29.54 5.83 -3.29
CA ARG A 59 30.16 6.24 -4.55
C ARG A 59 31.48 6.99 -4.34
N GLU A 60 31.51 7.93 -3.41
CA GLU A 60 32.67 8.79 -3.15
C GLU A 60 33.79 8.03 -2.46
N GLU A 61 33.46 7.16 -1.51
CA GLU A 61 34.45 6.41 -0.73
C GLU A 61 34.66 4.98 -1.25
N SER A 62 34.01 4.60 -2.35
CA SER A 62 34.10 3.25 -2.96
C SER A 62 33.80 2.12 -1.97
N LEU A 63 32.82 2.32 -1.08
CA LEU A 63 32.48 1.35 -0.04
C LEU A 63 31.82 0.10 -0.64
N SER A 64 32.16 -1.06 -0.10
CA SER A 64 31.35 -2.26 -0.34
C SER A 64 29.98 -2.15 0.34
N LEU A 65 28.99 -2.89 -0.17
CA LEU A 65 27.65 -2.94 0.42
C LEU A 65 27.68 -3.37 1.90
N LYS A 66 28.59 -4.29 2.25
CA LYS A 66 28.77 -4.77 3.62
C LYS A 66 29.34 -3.68 4.53
N GLU A 67 30.34 -2.93 4.07
CA GLU A 67 30.92 -1.82 4.83
C GLU A 67 29.89 -0.72 5.03
N ALA A 68 29.18 -0.32 3.98
CA ALA A 68 28.12 0.68 4.08
C ALA A 68 26.99 0.22 5.00
N ARG A 69 26.58 -1.04 4.94
CA ARG A 69 25.59 -1.61 5.86
C ARG A 69 26.02 -1.45 7.32
N VAL A 70 27.26 -1.80 7.65
CA VAL A 70 27.76 -1.70 9.02
C VAL A 70 27.88 -0.24 9.45
N ARG A 71 28.44 0.63 8.59
CA ARG A 71 28.65 2.05 8.88
C ARG A 71 27.35 2.82 9.10
N PHE A 72 26.34 2.59 8.25
CA PHE A 72 25.04 3.29 8.31
C PHE A 72 23.99 2.56 9.16
N ASP A 73 24.40 1.49 9.83
CA ASP A 73 23.56 0.66 10.67
C ASP A 73 22.31 0.12 9.93
N LEU A 74 22.51 -0.51 8.79
CA LEU A 74 21.43 -1.12 8.01
C LEU A 74 21.28 -2.60 8.38
N SER A 75 20.03 -3.09 8.41
CA SER A 75 19.78 -4.51 8.74
C SER A 75 20.19 -5.46 7.62
N SER A 76 20.24 -4.98 6.37
CA SER A 76 20.53 -5.80 5.19
C SER A 76 20.99 -4.92 4.04
N ASP A 77 21.95 -5.44 3.27
CA ASP A 77 22.48 -4.88 2.02
C ASP A 77 21.36 -4.66 0.98
N ALA A 78 20.27 -5.43 1.09
CA ALA A 78 19.09 -5.31 0.22
C ALA A 78 18.47 -3.90 0.23
N HIS A 79 18.58 -3.17 1.35
CA HIS A 79 18.11 -1.78 1.41
C HIS A 79 18.87 -0.90 0.43
N ILE A 80 20.19 -1.01 0.39
CA ILE A 80 21.06 -0.22 -0.49
C ILE A 80 20.75 -0.56 -1.95
N ILE A 81 20.65 -1.86 -2.26
CA ILE A 81 20.34 -2.34 -3.62
C ILE A 81 18.99 -1.78 -4.10
N GLU A 82 17.96 -1.80 -3.25
CA GLU A 82 16.65 -1.25 -3.60
C GLU A 82 16.70 0.28 -3.80
N TRP A 83 17.48 1.00 -2.99
CA TRP A 83 17.63 2.46 -3.16
C TRP A 83 18.37 2.82 -4.44
N GLN A 84 19.44 2.10 -4.79
CA GLN A 84 20.14 2.26 -6.08
C GLN A 84 19.18 2.07 -7.24
N LYS A 85 18.45 0.94 -7.27
CA LYS A 85 17.47 0.65 -8.32
C LYS A 85 16.40 1.74 -8.46
N ARG A 86 15.94 2.30 -7.34
CA ARG A 86 14.95 3.39 -7.36
C ARG A 86 15.53 4.70 -7.84
N LEU A 87 16.75 5.03 -7.43
CA LEU A 87 17.45 6.22 -7.89
C LEU A 87 17.67 6.14 -9.41
N ASP A 88 18.11 4.99 -9.92
CA ASP A 88 18.33 4.78 -11.36
C ASP A 88 17.03 4.88 -12.17
N LYS A 89 15.93 4.34 -11.63
CA LYS A 89 14.65 4.27 -12.35
C LYS A 89 13.82 5.56 -12.28
N PHE A 90 13.87 6.29 -11.17
CA PHE A 90 12.97 7.40 -10.89
C PHE A 90 13.70 8.68 -10.45
N GLY A 91 15.03 8.71 -10.48
CA GLY A 91 15.82 9.82 -9.99
C GLY A 91 15.72 10.00 -8.47
N PRO A 92 16.16 11.17 -7.95
CA PRO A 92 16.14 11.47 -6.52
C PRO A 92 14.74 11.36 -5.88
N GLU A 93 13.68 11.70 -6.63
CA GLU A 93 12.28 11.55 -6.20
C GLU A 93 11.89 10.09 -5.93
N GLY A 94 12.59 9.12 -6.53
CA GLY A 94 12.40 7.70 -6.30
C GLY A 94 12.70 7.25 -4.87
N LEU A 95 13.51 8.02 -4.14
CA LEU A 95 13.91 7.70 -2.76
C LEU A 95 12.89 8.17 -1.72
N GLU A 96 11.94 9.00 -2.12
CA GLU A 96 10.86 9.45 -1.25
C GLU A 96 9.93 8.32 -0.81
N ALA A 97 9.35 8.51 0.38
CA ALA A 97 8.38 7.55 0.91
C ALA A 97 7.08 7.63 0.10
N ARG A 98 6.82 6.62 -0.73
CA ARG A 98 5.54 6.52 -1.43
C ARG A 98 4.45 6.00 -0.51
N PRO A 99 3.22 6.56 -0.59
CA PRO A 99 2.08 6.04 0.13
C PRO A 99 1.89 4.56 -0.24
N LYS A 100 1.86 3.70 0.78
CA LYS A 100 1.60 2.27 0.59
C LYS A 100 0.12 2.06 0.29
N GLY A 101 -0.17 1.28 -0.75
CA GLY A 101 -1.52 0.85 -1.08
C GLY A 101 -2.00 1.38 -2.43
N ARG A 102 -3.21 0.94 -2.82
CA ARG A 102 -3.89 1.45 -4.02
C ARG A 102 -4.17 2.94 -3.79
N PRO A 103 -3.85 3.84 -4.74
CA PRO A 103 -4.27 5.23 -4.65
C PRO A 103 -5.78 5.28 -4.39
N LEU A 104 -6.20 6.13 -3.46
CA LEU A 104 -7.62 6.32 -3.17
C LEU A 104 -8.31 6.62 -4.50
N MET A 105 -9.30 5.81 -4.89
CA MET A 105 -10.11 6.13 -6.06
C MET A 105 -10.76 7.49 -5.75
N THR A 106 -10.25 8.54 -6.38
CA THR A 106 -10.96 9.81 -6.41
C THR A 106 -12.31 9.48 -7.03
N LYS A 107 -13.39 9.77 -6.30
CA LYS A 107 -14.73 9.74 -6.85
C LYS A 107 -14.81 10.88 -7.87
N LYS A 108 -14.14 10.76 -9.02
CA LYS A 108 -14.71 11.30 -10.25
C LYS A 108 -15.97 10.47 -10.43
N ALA A 109 -17.06 10.98 -9.86
CA ALA A 109 -18.37 10.44 -10.04
C ALA A 109 -18.53 10.28 -11.54
N ASN A 110 -18.48 9.05 -12.04
CA ASN A 110 -18.99 8.75 -13.36
C ASN A 110 -20.48 9.09 -13.25
N PRO A 111 -20.99 10.16 -13.89
CA PRO A 111 -22.38 10.58 -13.70
C PRO A 111 -23.39 9.51 -14.17
N GLN A 112 -22.88 8.45 -14.82
CA GLN A 112 -23.66 7.30 -15.28
C GLN A 112 -23.90 6.23 -14.21
N ILE A 113 -23.12 6.18 -13.12
CA ILE A 113 -23.36 5.22 -12.03
C ILE A 113 -24.27 5.88 -11.00
N LYS A 114 -25.53 6.10 -11.38
CA LYS A 114 -26.60 6.43 -10.42
C LYS A 114 -26.79 5.19 -9.54
N ARG A 115 -26.15 5.20 -8.36
CA ARG A 115 -26.42 4.20 -7.31
C ARG A 115 -27.94 4.22 -7.08
N LYS A 116 -28.58 3.06 -7.19
CA LYS A 116 -30.01 2.89 -6.88
C LYS A 116 -30.25 3.53 -5.51
N VAL A 117 -30.99 4.63 -5.48
CA VAL A 117 -31.38 5.29 -4.23
C VAL A 117 -32.11 4.21 -3.42
N ARG A 118 -31.57 3.88 -2.24
CA ARG A 118 -32.26 2.99 -1.32
C ARG A 118 -33.60 3.65 -1.04
N LYS A 119 -34.71 2.97 -1.35
CA LYS A 119 -36.04 3.44 -0.99
C LYS A 119 -36.01 3.73 0.50
N THR A 120 -36.12 5.00 0.86
CA THR A 120 -36.23 5.39 2.25
C THR A 120 -37.60 4.89 2.73
N ASN A 121 -37.65 4.21 3.88
CA ASN A 121 -38.91 3.87 4.58
C ASN A 121 -39.54 5.14 5.18
N LYS A 122 -39.70 6.19 4.37
CA LYS A 122 -40.50 7.36 4.73
C LYS A 122 -41.92 7.04 4.31
N ALA A 123 -42.87 7.23 5.24
CA ALA A 123 -44.27 7.23 4.90
C ALA A 123 -44.48 8.26 3.78
N LEU A 124 -45.13 7.85 2.69
CA LEU A 124 -45.44 8.74 1.58
C LEU A 124 -46.34 9.86 2.09
N THR A 125 -46.12 11.05 1.59
CA THR A 125 -47.05 12.16 1.82
C THR A 125 -48.33 11.86 1.04
N ARG A 126 -49.50 12.32 1.51
CA ARG A 126 -50.80 12.06 0.83
C ARG A 126 -50.78 12.39 -0.66
N GLU A 127 -50.07 13.45 -1.05
CA GLU A 127 -49.92 13.86 -2.45
C GLU A 127 -49.12 12.84 -3.29
N GLU A 128 -48.08 12.25 -2.71
CA GLU A 128 -47.24 11.25 -3.39
C GLU A 128 -47.99 9.93 -3.59
N GLU A 129 -48.82 9.53 -2.62
CA GLU A 129 -49.73 8.38 -2.76
C GLU A 129 -50.72 8.61 -3.90
N LEU A 130 -51.33 9.81 -3.96
CA LEU A 130 -52.28 10.16 -5.02
C LEU A 130 -51.62 10.16 -6.42
N LEU A 131 -50.36 10.59 -6.52
CA LEU A 131 -49.64 10.55 -7.79
C LEU A 131 -49.35 9.11 -8.24
N GLN A 132 -48.97 8.23 -7.34
CA GLN A 132 -48.75 6.80 -7.64
C GLN A 132 -50.06 6.13 -8.07
N GLU A 133 -51.14 6.38 -7.35
CA GLU A 133 -52.47 5.87 -7.70
C GLU A 133 -52.92 6.39 -9.08
N ASN A 134 -52.69 7.68 -9.37
CA ASN A 134 -53.04 8.25 -10.68
C ASN A 134 -52.23 7.62 -11.81
N GLU A 135 -50.94 7.36 -11.59
CA GLU A 135 -50.08 6.70 -12.57
C GLU A 135 -50.53 5.26 -12.81
N TYR A 136 -50.85 4.51 -11.75
CA TYR A 136 -51.39 3.16 -11.82
C TYR A 136 -52.71 3.12 -12.60
N LEU A 137 -53.66 3.98 -12.25
CA LEU A 137 -54.96 4.09 -12.93
C LEU A 137 -54.81 4.48 -14.41
N ARG A 138 -53.82 5.33 -14.75
CA ARG A 138 -53.52 5.66 -16.15
C ARG A 138 -52.99 4.46 -16.93
N ALA A 139 -52.11 3.67 -16.31
CA ALA A 139 -51.58 2.45 -16.92
C ALA A 139 -52.68 1.41 -17.16
N GLU A 140 -53.55 1.19 -16.16
CA GLU A 140 -54.69 0.29 -16.27
C GLU A 140 -55.66 0.73 -17.38
N ASN A 141 -56.03 2.01 -17.40
CA ASN A 141 -56.88 2.56 -18.47
C ASN A 141 -56.24 2.41 -19.87
N ALA A 142 -54.93 2.58 -19.98
CA ALA A 142 -54.23 2.39 -21.25
C ALA A 142 -54.29 0.93 -21.73
N LEU A 143 -54.18 -0.04 -20.82
CA LEU A 143 -54.32 -1.46 -21.14
C LEU A 143 -55.76 -1.78 -21.56
N LEU A 144 -56.76 -1.31 -20.83
CA LEU A 144 -58.17 -1.51 -21.16
C LEU A 144 -58.53 -0.92 -22.54
N LYS A 145 -58.02 0.27 -22.87
CA LYS A 145 -58.19 0.88 -24.20
C LYS A 145 -57.53 0.05 -25.31
N LYS A 146 -56.37 -0.55 -25.06
CA LYS A 146 -55.74 -1.45 -26.04
C LYS A 146 -56.55 -2.74 -26.22
N LEU A 147 -57.06 -3.31 -25.14
CA LEU A 147 -57.90 -4.51 -25.20
C LEU A 147 -59.21 -4.25 -25.96
N SER A 148 -59.88 -3.12 -25.70
CA SER A 148 -61.11 -2.77 -26.42
C SER A 148 -60.84 -2.51 -27.91
N ALA A 149 -59.72 -1.87 -28.25
CA ALA A 149 -59.31 -1.67 -29.64
C ALA A 149 -59.07 -3.00 -30.37
N LEU A 150 -58.44 -3.98 -29.72
CA LEU A 150 -58.24 -5.33 -30.27
C LEU A 150 -59.56 -6.06 -30.48
N ALA A 151 -60.46 -6.04 -29.49
CA ALA A 151 -61.78 -6.68 -29.59
C ALA A 151 -62.65 -6.07 -30.71
N GLN A 152 -62.61 -4.74 -30.88
CA GLN A 152 -63.29 -4.07 -32.00
C GLN A 152 -62.67 -4.44 -33.35
N ALA A 153 -61.35 -4.57 -33.43
CA ALA A 153 -60.67 -5.00 -34.65
C ALA A 153 -61.02 -6.44 -35.04
N GLU A 154 -61.16 -7.36 -34.07
CA GLU A 154 -61.61 -8.73 -34.32
C GLU A 154 -63.06 -8.80 -34.78
N ASN A 155 -63.97 -8.05 -34.14
CA ASN A 155 -65.38 -8.02 -34.54
C ASN A 155 -65.60 -7.42 -35.93
N LYS A 156 -64.75 -6.46 -36.36
CA LYS A 156 -64.76 -5.91 -37.73
C LYS A 156 -64.13 -6.85 -38.77
N ARG A 157 -63.38 -7.87 -38.35
CA ARG A 157 -62.70 -8.84 -39.22
C ARG A 157 -63.50 -10.12 -39.45
N LYS A 158 -64.58 -10.34 -38.69
CA LYS A 158 -65.53 -11.43 -38.95
C LYS A 158 -66.47 -11.00 -40.10
N PRO A 159 -66.62 -11.82 -41.16
CA PRO A 159 -67.52 -11.53 -42.29
C PRO A 159 -68.99 -11.58 -41.89
#